data_AF-A0A7U4DIP9-F1
#
_entry.id   AF-A0A7U4DIP9-F1
#
_cell.length_a   1.000
_cell.length_b   1.000
_cell.length_c   1.000
_cell.angle_alpha   90.00
_cell.angle_beta   90.00
_cell.angle_gamma   90.00
#
_symmetry.space_group_name_H-M   'P 1'
#
loop_
_entity.id
_entity.type
_entity.pdbx_description
1 polymer ?
#
loop_
_entity_poly.entity_id
_entity_poly.type
_entity_poly.pdbx_seq_one_letter_code
_entity_poly.pdbx_strand_id
1 'polypeptide(L)'
;MKNKNIFKLFFVSMLFIMACKAYVEEKEKIDSLSTVVSTLNNKIDHEKFNNYKQEINKLKENLKDVGNAELQEKLLKLQSLFQDKLAAKLEALKAAKQKIEGITDVDNSTAKNKIWAESKLVGVTIKYSGNHGTGKGVEMSKEAVEQIEKIIKFLEEGTN
;
A
#
# COMPACT_ATOMS: atom_id res chain seq x y z
N MET A 1 -61.03 3.07 -16.59
CA MET A 1 -59.94 3.40 -15.65
C MET A 1 -58.83 2.33 -15.71
N LYS A 2 -57.84 2.38 -16.62
CA LYS A 2 -56.78 1.34 -16.67
C LYS A 2 -55.35 1.77 -17.06
N ASN A 3 -55.01 3.07 -17.09
CA ASN A 3 -53.65 3.53 -17.45
C ASN A 3 -52.80 4.10 -16.30
N LYS A 4 -53.30 4.19 -15.06
CA LYS A 4 -52.56 4.81 -13.94
C LYS A 4 -51.39 3.96 -13.40
N ASN A 5 -51.39 2.64 -13.63
CA ASN A 5 -50.33 1.75 -13.11
C ASN A 5 -49.07 1.68 -13.98
N ILE A 6 -49.19 1.83 -15.31
CA ILE A 6 -48.03 1.74 -16.24
C ILE A 6 -47.11 2.96 -16.06
N PHE A 7 -47.67 4.16 -15.89
CA PHE A 7 -46.88 5.38 -15.65
C PHE A 7 -46.14 5.33 -14.30
N LYS A 8 -46.76 4.76 -13.25
CA LYS A 8 -46.10 4.53 -11.95
C LYS A 8 -44.98 3.50 -12.07
N LEU A 9 -45.18 2.42 -12.81
CA LEU A 9 -44.15 1.40 -13.03
C LEU A 9 -42.95 1.97 -13.80
N PHE A 10 -43.20 2.80 -14.82
CA PHE A 10 -42.16 3.49 -15.58
C PHE A 10 -41.35 4.46 -14.70
N PHE A 11 -42.02 5.26 -13.87
CA PHE A 11 -41.35 6.18 -12.95
C PHE A 11 -40.48 5.44 -11.92
N VAL A 12 -40.98 4.33 -11.37
CA VAL A 12 -40.19 3.49 -10.45
C VAL A 12 -38.99 2.88 -11.16
N SER A 13 -39.15 2.38 -12.39
CA SER A 13 -38.04 1.82 -13.17
C SER A 13 -37.00 2.88 -13.58
N MET A 14 -37.42 4.10 -13.89
CA MET A 14 -36.52 5.20 -14.27
C MET A 14 -35.76 5.74 -13.06
N LEU A 15 -36.42 5.85 -11.89
CA LEU A 15 -35.77 6.15 -10.61
C LEU A 15 -34.77 5.06 -10.22
N PHE A 16 -35.11 3.79 -10.47
CA PHE A 16 -34.19 2.66 -10.25
C PHE A 16 -32.97 2.74 -11.16
N ILE A 17 -33.15 3.07 -12.45
CA ILE A 17 -32.03 3.25 -13.40
C ILE A 17 -31.15 4.45 -13.02
N MET A 18 -31.72 5.57 -12.57
CA MET A 18 -30.95 6.72 -12.09
C MET A 18 -30.21 6.41 -10.79
N ALA A 19 -30.81 5.66 -9.87
CA ALA A 19 -30.16 5.20 -8.64
C ALA A 19 -29.03 4.19 -8.92
N CYS A 20 -29.19 3.32 -9.92
CA CYS A 20 -28.14 2.40 -10.37
C CYS A 20 -26.99 3.11 -11.10
N LYS A 21 -27.25 4.25 -11.76
CA LYS A 21 -26.22 5.09 -12.41
C LYS A 21 -25.59 6.12 -11.47
N ALA A 22 -26.03 6.21 -10.23
CA ALA A 22 -25.43 7.11 -9.27
C ALA A 22 -24.00 6.64 -8.91
N TYR A 23 -23.06 7.57 -8.97
CA TYR A 23 -21.66 7.38 -8.57
C TYR A 23 -20.86 6.35 -9.38
N VAL A 24 -21.18 6.15 -10.67
CA VAL A 24 -20.45 5.21 -11.55
C VAL A 24 -18.97 5.57 -11.64
N GLU A 25 -18.66 6.85 -11.84
CA GLU A 25 -17.28 7.32 -11.98
C GLU A 25 -16.47 7.11 -10.69
N GLU A 26 -17.07 7.35 -9.52
CA GLU A 26 -16.42 7.15 -8.23
C GLU A 26 -16.21 5.66 -7.92
N LYS A 27 -17.16 4.80 -8.30
CA LYS A 27 -16.99 3.35 -8.22
C LYS A 27 -15.84 2.88 -9.11
N GLU A 28 -15.78 3.32 -10.37
CA GLU A 28 -14.70 2.99 -11.30
C GLU A 28 -13.34 3.48 -10.79
N LYS A 29 -13.29 4.67 -10.19
CA LYS A 29 -12.08 5.21 -9.57
C LYS A 29 -11.61 4.35 -8.40
N ILE A 30 -12.53 3.90 -7.53
CA ILE A 30 -12.21 2.99 -6.43
C ILE A 30 -11.73 1.64 -6.96
N ASP A 31 -12.37 1.10 -8.00
CA ASP A 31 -12.00 -0.20 -8.59
C ASP A 31 -10.62 -0.15 -9.27
N SER A 32 -10.32 0.95 -10.00
CA SER A 32 -9.01 1.22 -10.58
C SER A 32 -7.94 1.29 -9.48
N LEU A 33 -8.19 2.09 -8.43
CA LEU A 33 -7.25 2.22 -7.32
C LEU A 33 -7.07 0.90 -6.56
N SER A 34 -8.13 0.11 -6.38
CA SER A 34 -8.07 -1.23 -5.77
C SER A 34 -7.21 -2.17 -6.60
N THR A 35 -7.34 -2.14 -7.93
CA THR A 35 -6.50 -2.92 -8.85
C THR A 35 -5.04 -2.56 -8.66
N VAL A 36 -4.70 -1.28 -8.63
CA VAL A 36 -3.33 -0.82 -8.43
C VAL A 36 -2.80 -1.21 -7.04
N VAL A 37 -3.56 -0.96 -5.97
CA VAL A 37 -3.19 -1.32 -4.59
C VAL A 37 -2.97 -2.83 -4.44
N SER A 38 -3.74 -3.67 -5.15
CA SER A 38 -3.57 -5.13 -5.11
C SER A 38 -2.18 -5.59 -5.57
N THR A 39 -1.53 -4.80 -6.44
CA THR A 39 -0.17 -5.09 -6.96
C THR A 39 0.96 -4.67 -6.03
N LEU A 40 0.64 -3.91 -4.96
CA LEU A 40 1.62 -3.51 -3.96
C LEU A 40 2.27 -4.75 -3.33
N ASN A 41 3.59 -4.67 -3.19
CA ASN A 41 4.43 -5.71 -2.62
C ASN A 41 5.62 -5.07 -1.89
N ASN A 42 6.40 -5.91 -1.22
CA ASN A 42 7.44 -5.46 -0.30
C ASN A 42 8.63 -4.77 -0.97
N LYS A 43 8.81 -4.93 -2.29
CA LYS A 43 9.89 -4.27 -3.06
C LYS A 43 9.50 -2.88 -3.54
N ILE A 44 8.21 -2.55 -3.53
CA ILE A 44 7.72 -1.26 -3.98
C ILE A 44 8.23 -0.15 -3.04
N ASP A 45 8.53 0.98 -3.66
CA ASP A 45 8.98 2.20 -2.98
C ASP A 45 7.96 2.66 -1.94
N HIS A 46 8.45 3.04 -0.76
CA HIS A 46 7.68 3.61 0.32
C HIS A 46 6.94 4.91 -0.04
N GLU A 47 7.47 5.73 -0.95
CA GLU A 47 6.78 6.93 -1.43
C GLU A 47 5.48 6.56 -2.14
N LYS A 48 5.46 5.46 -2.91
CA LYS A 48 4.24 4.96 -3.56
C LYS A 48 3.18 4.54 -2.56
N PHE A 49 3.58 3.87 -1.47
CA PHE A 49 2.64 3.54 -0.39
C PHE A 49 2.02 4.80 0.21
N ASN A 50 2.81 5.84 0.47
CA ASN A 50 2.29 7.11 1.00
C ASN A 50 1.38 7.84 0.00
N ASN A 51 1.71 7.84 -1.29
CA ASN A 51 0.87 8.44 -2.33
C ASN A 51 -0.51 7.77 -2.38
N TYR A 52 -0.58 6.44 -2.39
CA TYR A 52 -1.86 5.74 -2.38
C TYR A 52 -2.64 5.97 -1.09
N LYS A 53 -1.98 6.06 0.07
CA LYS A 53 -2.61 6.44 1.33
C LYS A 53 -3.31 7.80 1.22
N GLN A 54 -2.62 8.80 0.68
CA GLN A 54 -3.18 10.13 0.49
C GLN A 54 -4.35 10.13 -0.50
N GLU A 55 -4.26 9.36 -1.59
CA GLU A 55 -5.37 9.22 -2.55
C GLU A 55 -6.60 8.56 -1.92
N ILE A 56 -6.41 7.50 -1.13
CA ILE A 56 -7.50 6.83 -0.39
C ILE A 56 -8.12 7.78 0.62
N ASN A 57 -7.32 8.56 1.35
CA ASN A 57 -7.81 9.54 2.32
C ASN A 57 -8.60 10.67 1.64
N LYS A 58 -8.12 11.18 0.49
CA LYS A 58 -8.86 12.16 -0.31
C LYS A 58 -10.19 11.59 -0.81
N LEU A 59 -10.19 10.35 -1.29
CA LEU A 59 -11.43 9.66 -1.69
C LEU A 59 -12.40 9.52 -0.52
N LYS A 60 -11.90 9.13 0.65
CA LYS A 60 -12.71 9.01 1.87
C LYS A 60 -13.35 10.35 2.25
N GLU A 61 -12.57 11.42 2.24
CA GLU A 61 -13.07 12.75 2.59
C GLU A 61 -14.11 13.25 1.58
N ASN A 62 -13.85 13.08 0.29
CA ASN A 62 -14.78 13.49 -0.77
C ASN A 62 -16.09 12.72 -0.77
N LEU A 63 -16.11 11.50 -0.22
CA LEU A 63 -17.26 10.60 -0.23
C LEU A 63 -17.92 10.44 1.15
N LYS A 64 -17.49 11.19 2.16
CA LYS A 64 -17.96 11.02 3.55
C LYS A 64 -19.46 11.22 3.73
N ASP A 65 -20.05 12.12 2.93
CA ASP A 65 -21.48 12.48 3.01
C ASP A 65 -22.33 11.69 2.00
N VAL A 66 -21.73 10.75 1.24
CA VAL A 66 -22.43 9.96 0.23
C VAL A 66 -23.10 8.76 0.89
N GLY A 67 -24.44 8.74 0.88
CA GLY A 67 -25.27 7.66 1.42
C GLY A 67 -25.42 6.42 0.51
N ASN A 68 -24.56 6.25 -0.50
CA ASN A 68 -24.59 5.08 -1.37
C ASN A 68 -23.86 3.90 -0.71
N ALA A 69 -24.61 2.88 -0.27
CA ALA A 69 -24.07 1.74 0.47
C ALA A 69 -23.00 0.95 -0.33
N GLU A 70 -23.21 0.75 -1.62
CA GLU A 70 -22.27 0.01 -2.48
C GLU A 70 -20.93 0.75 -2.62
N LEU A 71 -20.97 2.08 -2.78
CA LEU A 71 -19.77 2.91 -2.85
C LEU A 71 -19.00 2.89 -1.53
N GLN A 72 -19.70 2.98 -0.40
CA GLN A 72 -19.09 2.90 0.92
C GLN A 72 -18.44 1.53 1.16
N GLU A 73 -19.11 0.44 0.75
CA GLU A 73 -18.55 -0.91 0.85
C GLU A 73 -17.27 -1.07 0.01
N LYS A 74 -17.27 -0.57 -1.23
CA LYS A 74 -16.07 -0.56 -2.10
C LYS A 74 -14.93 0.23 -1.48
N LEU A 75 -15.21 1.41 -0.93
CA LEU A 75 -14.20 2.24 -0.25
C LEU A 75 -13.62 1.55 0.98
N LEU A 76 -14.46 0.89 1.79
CA LEU A 76 -14.00 0.11 2.96
C LEU A 76 -13.11 -1.06 2.54
N LYS A 77 -13.49 -1.78 1.48
CA LYS A 77 -12.67 -2.87 0.91
C LYS A 77 -11.31 -2.36 0.43
N LEU A 78 -11.27 -1.22 -0.25
CA LEU A 78 -10.02 -0.58 -0.68
C LEU A 78 -9.14 -0.19 0.53
N GLN A 79 -9.74 0.41 1.57
CA GLN A 79 -9.01 0.76 2.80
C GLN A 79 -8.42 -0.48 3.47
N SER A 80 -9.20 -1.54 3.63
CA SER A 80 -8.74 -2.81 4.21
C SER A 80 -7.60 -3.40 3.38
N LEU A 81 -7.77 -3.48 2.06
CA LEU A 81 -6.75 -3.98 1.15
C LEU A 81 -5.44 -3.20 1.29
N PHE A 82 -5.52 -1.87 1.35
CA PHE A 82 -4.32 -1.05 1.53
C PHE A 82 -3.66 -1.28 2.90
N GLN A 83 -4.44 -1.40 3.97
CA GLN A 83 -3.91 -1.68 5.31
C GLN A 83 -3.21 -3.04 5.37
N ASP A 84 -3.78 -4.08 4.75
CA ASP A 84 -3.15 -5.39 4.66
C ASP A 84 -1.81 -5.33 3.91
N LYS A 85 -1.76 -4.58 2.81
CA LYS A 85 -0.51 -4.37 2.05
C LYS A 85 0.53 -3.57 2.84
N LEU A 86 0.09 -2.54 3.56
CA LEU A 86 0.96 -1.71 4.39
C LEU A 86 1.53 -2.53 5.56
N ALA A 87 0.70 -3.32 6.24
CA ALA A 87 1.12 -4.23 7.30
C ALA A 87 2.16 -5.23 6.80
N ALA A 88 1.91 -5.88 5.66
CA ALA A 88 2.86 -6.82 5.05
C ALA A 88 4.20 -6.15 4.70
N LYS A 89 4.19 -4.90 4.20
CA LYS A 89 5.40 -4.12 3.93
C LYS A 89 6.17 -3.82 5.22
N LEU A 90 5.48 -3.38 6.28
CA LEU A 90 6.09 -3.06 7.58
C LEU A 90 6.69 -4.31 8.25
N GLU A 91 5.98 -5.43 8.23
CA GLU A 91 6.49 -6.71 8.73
C GLU A 91 7.74 -7.16 7.96
N ALA A 92 7.72 -7.04 6.63
CA ALA A 92 8.88 -7.40 5.82
C ALA A 92 10.10 -6.50 6.11
N LEU A 93 9.90 -5.19 6.28
CA LEU A 93 10.95 -4.25 6.69
C LEU A 93 11.52 -4.63 8.07
N LYS A 94 10.66 -4.88 9.06
CA LYS A 94 11.06 -5.29 10.42
C LYS A 94 11.83 -6.62 10.40
N ALA A 95 11.38 -7.60 9.62
CA ALA A 95 12.05 -8.87 9.45
C ALA A 95 13.41 -8.73 8.75
N ALA A 96 13.51 -7.92 7.69
CA ALA A 96 14.78 -7.66 7.02
C ALA A 96 15.79 -6.98 7.95
N LYS A 97 15.34 -5.98 8.73
CA LYS A 97 16.16 -5.34 9.77
C LYS A 97 16.72 -6.37 10.75
N GLN A 98 15.85 -7.18 11.38
CA GLN A 98 16.26 -8.19 12.35
C GLN A 98 17.25 -9.20 11.76
N LYS A 99 17.01 -9.64 10.52
CA LYS A 99 17.93 -10.55 9.83
C LYS A 99 19.30 -9.92 9.59
N ILE A 100 19.36 -8.65 9.24
CA ILE A 100 20.62 -7.92 8.99
C ILE A 100 21.39 -7.73 10.31
N GLU A 101 20.70 -7.29 11.36
CA GLU A 101 21.27 -7.12 12.71
C GLU A 101 21.77 -8.46 13.29
N GLY A 102 21.12 -9.57 12.95
CA GLY A 102 21.52 -10.91 13.38
C GLY A 102 22.68 -11.54 12.62
N ILE A 103 23.25 -10.89 11.60
CA ILE A 103 24.41 -11.41 10.88
C ILE A 103 25.67 -11.17 11.71
N THR A 104 26.27 -12.27 12.18
CA THR A 104 27.60 -12.28 12.78
C THR A 104 28.68 -12.37 11.70
N ASP A 105 29.89 -11.87 11.99
CA ASP A 105 31.02 -11.83 11.03
C ASP A 105 30.67 -11.14 9.70
N VAL A 106 30.21 -9.89 9.80
CA VAL A 106 29.65 -9.12 8.67
C VAL A 106 30.63 -8.86 7.52
N ASP A 107 31.94 -9.00 7.73
CA ASP A 107 32.96 -8.59 6.76
C ASP A 107 33.27 -9.65 5.69
N ASN A 108 32.84 -10.90 5.87
CA ASN A 108 32.98 -11.92 4.85
C ASN A 108 32.01 -11.69 3.66
N SER A 109 32.36 -12.24 2.49
CA SER A 109 31.62 -12.00 1.24
C SER A 109 30.17 -12.50 1.29
N THR A 110 29.93 -13.63 1.96
CA THR A 110 28.60 -14.22 2.14
C THR A 110 27.69 -13.32 2.97
N ALA A 111 28.23 -12.76 4.07
CA ALA A 111 27.51 -11.83 4.92
C ALA A 111 27.16 -10.54 4.19
N LYS A 112 28.12 -9.93 3.48
CA LYS A 112 27.88 -8.73 2.65
C LYS A 112 26.81 -8.97 1.57
N ASN A 113 26.85 -10.13 0.91
CA ASN A 113 25.82 -10.52 -0.06
C ASN A 113 24.44 -10.67 0.60
N LYS A 114 24.39 -11.26 1.80
CA LYS A 114 23.14 -11.44 2.54
C LYS A 114 22.55 -10.10 2.98
N ILE A 115 23.35 -9.18 3.50
CA ILE A 115 22.91 -7.82 3.86
C ILE A 115 22.30 -7.14 2.64
N TRP A 116 23.04 -7.10 1.52
CA TRP A 116 22.57 -6.48 0.28
C TRP A 116 21.29 -7.12 -0.26
N ALA A 117 21.19 -8.45 -0.24
CA ALA A 117 20.03 -9.17 -0.74
C ALA A 117 18.78 -8.92 0.13
N GLU A 118 18.91 -8.96 1.46
CA GLU A 118 17.80 -8.72 2.38
C GLU A 118 17.30 -7.26 2.28
N SER A 119 18.20 -6.28 2.15
CA SER A 119 17.80 -4.88 1.88
C SER A 119 17.01 -4.76 0.57
N LYS A 120 17.50 -5.39 -0.51
CA LYS A 120 16.87 -5.33 -1.82
C LYS A 120 15.48 -5.97 -1.84
N LEU A 121 15.24 -7.02 -1.04
CA LEU A 121 13.93 -7.66 -0.94
C LEU A 121 12.84 -6.74 -0.39
N VAL A 122 13.23 -5.72 0.37
CA VAL A 122 12.31 -4.71 0.94
C VAL A 122 12.39 -3.37 0.23
N GLY A 123 13.00 -3.32 -0.96
CA GLY A 123 13.11 -2.10 -1.76
C GLY A 123 14.14 -1.09 -1.26
N VAL A 124 15.05 -1.50 -0.37
CA VAL A 124 16.15 -0.67 0.12
C VAL A 124 17.39 -0.91 -0.73
N THR A 125 17.97 0.16 -1.25
CA THR A 125 19.18 0.10 -2.07
C THR A 125 20.36 0.62 -1.27
N ILE A 126 21.33 -0.26 -1.01
CA ILE A 126 22.62 0.08 -0.42
C ILE A 126 23.74 -0.22 -1.41
N LYS A 127 24.88 0.46 -1.26
CA LYS A 127 26.05 0.18 -2.09
C LYS A 127 26.70 -1.14 -1.67
N TYR A 128 26.82 -2.08 -2.62
CA TYR A 128 27.56 -3.31 -2.37
C TYR A 128 29.06 -3.05 -2.28
N SER A 129 29.68 -3.44 -1.16
CA SER A 129 31.08 -3.15 -0.85
C SER A 129 31.98 -4.40 -0.92
N GLY A 130 31.88 -5.18 -2.00
CA GLY A 130 32.87 -6.16 -2.48
C GLY A 130 33.50 -7.13 -1.47
N ASN A 131 34.51 -7.88 -1.93
CA ASN A 131 35.21 -8.88 -1.10
C ASN A 131 36.42 -8.33 -0.33
N HIS A 132 36.83 -7.08 -0.58
CA HIS A 132 38.06 -6.51 -0.03
C HIS A 132 37.76 -5.26 0.80
N GLY A 133 38.19 -5.25 2.06
CA GLY A 133 37.99 -4.15 3.00
C GLY A 133 37.37 -4.60 4.31
N THR A 134 38.18 -4.55 5.38
CA THR A 134 37.74 -4.69 6.77
C THR A 134 36.83 -3.52 7.15
N GLY A 135 35.78 -3.77 7.92
CA GLY A 135 34.78 -2.78 8.35
C GLY A 135 33.70 -2.47 7.32
N LYS A 136 33.83 -2.92 6.06
CA LYS A 136 32.84 -2.62 5.01
C LYS A 136 31.51 -3.35 5.18
N GLY A 137 31.52 -4.54 5.80
CA GLY A 137 30.29 -5.23 6.18
C GLY A 137 29.53 -4.50 7.28
N VAL A 138 30.25 -3.93 8.24
CA VAL A 138 29.68 -3.11 9.33
C VAL A 138 29.02 -1.86 8.75
N GLU A 139 29.71 -1.14 7.87
CA GLU A 139 29.16 0.04 7.18
C GLU A 139 27.88 -0.31 6.41
N MET A 140 27.89 -1.39 5.61
CA MET A 140 26.72 -1.85 4.85
C MET A 140 25.55 -2.21 5.77
N SER A 141 25.81 -2.94 6.85
CA SER A 141 24.78 -3.32 7.83
C SER A 141 24.13 -2.10 8.46
N LYS A 142 24.96 -1.14 8.92
CA LYS A 142 24.48 0.10 9.51
C LYS A 142 23.66 0.94 8.53
N GLU A 143 24.16 1.14 7.31
CA GLU A 143 23.44 1.88 6.26
C GLU A 143 22.08 1.23 5.96
N ALA A 144 22.04 -0.10 5.82
CA ALA A 144 20.81 -0.83 5.56
C ALA A 144 19.78 -0.66 6.67
N VAL A 145 20.20 -0.84 7.93
CA VAL A 145 19.31 -0.72 9.09
C VAL A 145 18.79 0.71 9.20
N GLU A 146 19.64 1.74 9.08
CA GLU A 146 19.23 3.14 9.15
C GLU A 146 18.22 3.50 8.05
N GLN A 147 18.42 3.03 6.82
CA GLN A 147 17.46 3.25 5.73
C GLN A 147 16.13 2.54 6.00
N ILE A 148 16.16 1.30 6.47
CA ILE A 148 14.95 0.54 6.82
C ILE A 148 14.17 1.25 7.94
N GLU A 149 14.84 1.71 8.99
CA GLU A 149 14.21 2.44 10.10
C GLU A 149 13.55 3.74 9.66
N LYS A 150 14.22 4.51 8.80
CA LYS A 150 13.65 5.73 8.21
C LYS A 150 12.37 5.43 7.44
N ILE A 151 12.36 4.35 6.67
CA ILE A 151 11.16 3.94 5.91
C ILE A 151 10.04 3.47 6.85
N ILE A 152 10.35 2.65 7.86
CA ILE A 152 9.36 2.21 8.86
C ILE A 152 8.73 3.44 9.51
N LYS A 153 9.56 4.35 10.02
CA LYS A 153 9.12 5.58 10.67
C LYS A 153 8.24 6.43 9.74
N PHE A 154 8.66 6.64 8.49
CA PHE A 154 7.89 7.39 7.50
C PHE A 154 6.50 6.78 7.25
N LEU A 155 6.44 5.45 7.10
CA LEU A 155 5.19 4.73 6.84
C LEU A 155 4.28 4.71 8.07
N GLU A 156 4.84 4.62 9.28
CA GLU A 156 4.11 4.64 10.56
C GLU A 156 3.63 6.06 10.94
N GLU A 157 4.47 7.09 10.82
CA GLU A 157 4.12 8.48 11.16
C GLU A 157 2.97 9.04 10.31
N GLY A 158 2.87 8.62 9.05
CA GLY A 158 1.73 9.00 8.22
C GLY A 158 0.41 8.31 8.60
N THR A 159 0.38 7.44 9.62
CA THR A 159 -0.76 6.56 9.99
C THR A 159 -1.64 7.13 11.10
N ASN A 160 -1.26 8.28 11.65
CA ASN A 160 -2.04 9.06 12.61
C ASN A 160 -2.95 10.06 11.90
#